data_AF-A0A4V5LRD6-F1
#
_entry.id   AF-A0A4V5LRD6-F1
#
_cell.length_a   1.000
_cell.length_b   1.000
_cell.length_c   1.000
_cell.angle_alpha   90.00
_cell.angle_beta   90.00
_cell.angle_gamma   90.00
#
_symmetry.space_group_name_H-M   'P 1'
#
loop_
_entity.id
_entity.type
_entity.pdbx_description
1 polymer ?
#
loop_
_entity_poly.entity_id
_entity_poly.type
_entity_poly.pdbx_seq_one_letter_code
_entity_poly.pdbx_strand_id
1 'polypeptide(L)'
;MKIPEYFKGITGMAGNPSTNNKEKLKQLRGVKVQFVVDDKDSYWMSSAKKSHQLLLELEVESTLEIIKNGEHVLESLVGKGFLDRANRLIN
;
A
#
# COMPACT_ATOMS: atom_id res chain seq x y z
N MET A 1 8.58 3.83 -17.58
CA MET A 1 7.30 3.42 -18.21
C MET A 1 6.26 4.38 -17.66
N LYS A 2 5.48 5.07 -18.51
CA LYS A 2 4.44 5.99 -18.00
C LYS A 2 3.27 5.15 -17.49
N ILE A 3 2.84 5.36 -16.24
CA ILE A 3 1.68 4.64 -15.69
C ILE A 3 0.42 5.12 -16.44
N PRO A 4 -0.42 4.21 -16.96
CA PRO A 4 -1.65 4.62 -17.65
C PRO A 4 -2.64 5.33 -16.72
N GLU A 5 -3.35 6.33 -17.23
CA GLU A 5 -4.29 7.17 -16.43
C GLU A 5 -5.50 6.41 -15.87
N TYR A 6 -5.79 5.23 -16.41
CA TYR A 6 -6.83 4.34 -15.89
C TYR A 6 -6.41 3.62 -14.59
N PHE A 7 -5.14 3.68 -14.22
CA PHE A 7 -4.63 3.03 -13.02
C PHE A 7 -4.85 3.95 -11.80
N LYS A 8 -5.85 3.63 -10.97
CA LYS A 8 -6.30 4.50 -9.87
C LYS A 8 -5.64 4.21 -8.53
N GLY A 9 -5.27 2.97 -8.25
CA GLY A 9 -4.62 2.64 -7.00
C GLY A 9 -3.97 1.26 -6.95
N ILE A 10 -3.19 1.04 -5.90
CA ILE A 10 -2.47 -0.18 -5.57
C ILE A 10 -2.83 -0.54 -4.13
N THR A 11 -3.27 -1.78 -3.91
CA THR A 11 -3.29 -2.40 -2.57
C THR A 11 -2.19 -3.44 -2.53
N GLY A 12 -1.25 -3.30 -1.58
CA GLY A 12 -0.17 -4.27 -1.35
C GLY A 12 -0.31 -4.94 0.01
N MET A 13 -0.34 -6.28 0.01
CA MET A 13 -0.20 -7.08 1.23
C MET A 13 1.27 -7.13 1.60
N ALA A 14 1.56 -6.48 2.73
CA ALA A 14 2.88 -6.08 3.13
C ALA A 14 3.77 -5.61 1.97
N GLY A 15 3.43 -4.44 1.43
CA GLY A 15 4.19 -3.85 0.35
C GLY A 15 5.60 -3.42 0.78
N ASN A 16 6.61 -3.93 0.09
CA ASN A 16 7.98 -3.43 0.15
C ASN A 16 8.40 -2.99 -1.26
N PRO A 17 7.91 -1.82 -1.75
CA PRO A 17 8.35 -1.28 -3.02
C PRO A 17 9.87 -1.19 -3.06
N SER A 18 10.46 -1.47 -4.22
CA SER A 18 11.91 -1.32 -4.40
C SER A 18 12.30 0.13 -4.17
N THR A 19 12.90 0.41 -3.01
CA THR A 19 13.27 1.77 -2.58
C THR A 19 14.55 2.28 -3.25
N ASN A 20 15.26 1.40 -3.98
CA ASN A 20 16.54 1.69 -4.63
C ASN A 20 16.41 2.66 -5.82
N ASN A 21 15.20 2.93 -6.31
CA ASN A 21 14.97 3.83 -7.44
C ASN A 21 13.80 4.79 -7.18
N LYS A 22 14.08 5.88 -6.46
CA LYS A 22 13.10 6.91 -6.12
C LYS A 22 12.45 7.56 -7.35
N GLU A 23 13.17 7.68 -8.47
CA GLU A 23 12.62 8.24 -9.72
C GLU A 23 11.53 7.35 -10.34
N LYS A 24 11.65 6.03 -10.19
CA LYS A 24 10.56 5.12 -10.57
C LYS A 24 9.35 5.27 -9.65
N LEU A 25 9.57 5.47 -8.34
CA LEU A 25 8.46 5.64 -7.38
C LEU A 25 7.68 6.93 -7.62
N LYS A 26 8.33 8.03 -8.05
CA LYS A 26 7.64 9.26 -8.44
C LYS A 26 6.65 9.09 -9.60
N GLN A 27 6.76 8.03 -10.40
CA GLN A 27 5.81 7.72 -11.47
C GLN A 27 4.42 7.32 -10.92
N LEU A 28 4.32 7.04 -9.62
CA LEU A 28 3.07 6.73 -8.92
C LEU A 28 2.28 7.98 -8.50
N ARG A 29 2.74 9.20 -8.81
CA ARG A 29 1.96 10.41 -8.53
C ARG A 29 0.60 10.35 -9.22
N GLY A 30 -0.46 10.62 -8.46
CA GLY A 30 -1.85 10.45 -8.91
C GLY A 30 -2.41 9.02 -8.79
N VAL A 31 -1.62 8.08 -8.28
CA VAL A 31 -2.05 6.71 -7.94
C VAL A 31 -2.10 6.58 -6.43
N LYS A 32 -3.23 6.11 -5.89
CA LYS A 32 -3.40 5.87 -4.45
C LYS A 32 -2.71 4.56 -4.05
N VAL A 33 -1.77 4.57 -3.10
CA VAL A 33 -1.08 3.35 -2.62
C VAL A 33 -1.51 3.00 -1.20
N GLN A 34 -2.19 1.87 -1.04
CA GLN A 34 -2.57 1.32 0.26
C GLN A 34 -1.66 0.17 0.67
N PHE A 35 -1.08 0.29 1.86
CA PHE A 35 -0.48 -0.81 2.58
C PHE A 35 -1.48 -1.33 3.62
N VAL A 36 -1.64 -2.65 3.67
CA VAL A 36 -2.43 -3.31 4.69
C VAL A 36 -1.54 -4.33 5.38
N VAL A 37 -1.45 -4.22 6.70
CA VAL A 37 -0.58 -5.04 7.54
C VAL A 37 -1.29 -5.37 8.86
N ASP A 38 -0.99 -6.54 9.39
CA ASP A 38 -1.47 -6.97 10.70
C ASP A 38 -0.52 -6.50 11.81
N ASP A 39 -1.05 -6.20 12.99
CA ASP A 39 -0.27 -5.63 14.09
C ASP A 39 0.72 -6.60 14.76
N LYS A 40 0.51 -7.91 14.63
CA LYS A 40 1.45 -8.93 15.11
C LYS A 40 2.55 -9.26 14.09
N ASP A 41 2.44 -8.81 12.84
CA ASP A 41 3.49 -8.99 11.83
C ASP A 41 4.53 -7.87 11.89
N SER A 42 5.49 -8.01 12.81
CA SER A 42 6.48 -6.97 13.09
C SER A 42 7.40 -6.64 11.89
N TYR A 43 7.75 -7.64 11.06
CA TYR A 43 8.61 -7.45 9.90
C TYR A 43 7.90 -6.60 8.83
N TRP A 44 6.70 -7.01 8.45
CA TRP A 44 5.94 -6.35 7.41
C TRP A 44 5.37 -5.01 7.86
N MET A 45 5.01 -4.86 9.13
CA MET A 45 4.68 -3.57 9.74
C MET A 45 5.83 -2.57 9.59
N SER A 46 7.05 -2.99 9.91
CA SER A 46 8.23 -2.13 9.82
C SER A 46 8.55 -1.74 8.38
N SER A 47 8.43 -2.69 7.44
CA SER A 47 8.63 -2.45 6.01
C SER A 47 7.57 -1.50 5.42
N ALA A 48 6.29 -1.72 5.75
CA ALA A 48 5.18 -0.90 5.29
C ALA A 48 5.27 0.54 5.82
N LYS A 49 5.65 0.74 7.09
CA LYS A 49 5.89 2.08 7.66
C LYS A 49 7.00 2.84 6.91
N LYS A 50 8.13 2.18 6.64
CA LYS A 50 9.24 2.80 5.89
C LYS A 50 8.82 3.18 4.48
N SER A 51 8.10 2.30 3.82
CA SER A 51 7.61 2.50 2.45
C SER A 51 6.56 3.60 2.37
N HIS A 52 5.62 3.62 3.30
CA HIS A 52 4.61 4.66 3.45
C HIS A 52 5.26 6.04 3.62
N GLN A 53 6.22 6.15 4.55
CA GLN A 53 6.96 7.39 4.78
C GLN A 53 7.70 7.86 3.52
N LEU A 54 8.40 6.95 2.83
CA LEU A 54 9.10 7.27 1.59
C LEU A 54 8.16 7.76 0.48
N LEU A 55 6.98 7.14 0.34
CA LEU A 55 6.01 7.56 -0.68
C LEU A 55 5.44 8.94 -0.37
N LEU A 56 5.13 9.23 0.90
CA LEU A 56 4.70 10.56 1.32
C LEU A 56 5.77 11.63 1.02
N GLU A 57 7.04 11.35 1.29
CA GLU A 57 8.16 12.25 0.96
C GLU A 57 8.30 12.53 -0.54
N LEU A 58 7.82 11.62 -1.39
CA LEU A 58 7.85 11.75 -2.85
C LEU A 58 6.56 12.37 -3.43
N GLU A 59 5.65 12.80 -2.56
CA GLU A 59 4.33 13.34 -2.90
C GLU A 59 3.45 12.30 -3.60
N VAL A 60 3.60 11.02 -3.24
CA VAL A 60 2.73 9.92 -3.67
C VAL A 60 1.68 9.68 -2.59
N GLU A 61 0.42 9.67 -2.98
CA GLU A 61 -0.69 9.38 -2.08
C GLU A 61 -0.54 7.97 -1.50
N SER A 62 -0.38 7.88 -0.17
CA SER A 62 -0.19 6.61 0.50
C SER A 62 -1.03 6.51 1.77
N THR A 63 -1.56 5.31 2.06
CA THR A 63 -2.30 4.99 3.29
C THR A 63 -1.72 3.73 3.91
N LEU A 64 -1.56 3.72 5.24
CA LEU A 64 -1.18 2.54 6.01
C LEU A 64 -2.34 2.11 6.90
N GLU A 65 -2.94 0.96 6.60
CA GLU A 65 -4.01 0.34 7.38
C GLU A 65 -3.42 -0.77 8.26
N ILE A 66 -3.60 -0.64 9.58
CA ILE A 66 -3.13 -1.61 10.57
C ILE A 66 -4.34 -2.39 11.09
N ILE A 67 -4.39 -3.69 10.81
CA ILE A 67 -5.42 -4.59 11.27
C ILE A 67 -5.05 -5.09 12.66
N LYS A 68 -5.97 -4.93 13.61
CA LYS A 68 -5.75 -5.29 15.00
C LYS A 68 -5.95 -6.78 15.23
N ASN A 69 -5.09 -7.35 16.08
CA ASN A 69 -5.06 -8.76 16.45
C ASN A 69 -4.81 -9.74 15.28
N GLY A 70 -4.48 -9.25 14.09
CA GLY A 70 -4.18 -10.08 12.93
C GLY A 70 -2.81 -10.75 13.05
N GLU A 71 -2.61 -11.84 12.31
CA GLU A 71 -1.36 -12.60 12.29
C GLU A 71 -0.61 -12.40 10.96
N HIS A 72 0.16 -13.36 10.49
CA HIS A 72 0.83 -13.24 9.18
C HIS A 72 -0.14 -13.32 8.00
N VAL A 73 -1.30 -13.96 8.21
CA VAL A 73 -2.31 -14.18 7.17
C VAL A 73 -3.35 -13.08 7.24
N LEU A 74 -3.38 -12.25 6.20
CA LEU A 74 -4.32 -11.14 6.03
C LEU A 74 -5.72 -11.64 5.61
N GLU A 75 -6.40 -12.39 6.47
CA GLU A 75 -7.79 -12.86 6.25
C GLU A 75 -8.76 -11.68 6.03
N SER A 76 -8.44 -10.53 6.62
CA SER A 76 -9.19 -9.28 6.46
C SER A 76 -9.23 -8.74 5.02
N LEU A 77 -8.39 -9.30 4.14
CA LEU A 77 -8.31 -8.99 2.71
C LEU A 77 -8.85 -10.11 1.82
N VAL A 78 -9.72 -10.97 2.35
CA VAL A 78 -10.43 -11.97 1.54
C VAL A 78 -11.87 -11.51 1.29
N GLY A 79 -12.36 -11.76 0.07
CA GLY A 79 -13.75 -11.51 -0.31
C GLY A 79 -14.17 -10.05 -0.14
N LYS A 80 -15.20 -9.80 0.67
CA LYS A 80 -15.76 -8.46 0.88
C LYS A 80 -14.73 -7.46 1.41
N GLY A 81 -13.86 -7.88 2.32
CA GLY A 81 -12.83 -7.00 2.88
C GLY A 81 -11.85 -6.47 1.82
N PHE A 82 -11.56 -7.27 0.80
CA PHE A 82 -10.78 -6.81 -0.35
C PHE A 82 -11.57 -5.85 -1.25
N LEU A 83 -12.81 -6.21 -1.58
CA LEU A 83 -13.65 -5.41 -2.48
C LEU A 83 -13.91 -4.00 -1.92
N ASP A 84 -14.16 -3.90 -0.60
CA ASP A 84 -14.38 -2.62 0.06
C ASP A 84 -13.12 -1.72 -0.02
N ARG A 85 -11.93 -2.31 0.09
CA ARG A 85 -10.65 -1.60 -0.06
C ARG A 85 -10.38 -1.16 -1.49
N ALA A 86 -10.60 -2.06 -2.46
CA ALA A 86 -10.49 -1.73 -3.87
C ALA A 86 -11.40 -0.56 -4.26
N ASN A 87 -12.65 -0.54 -3.75
CA ASN A 87 -13.58 0.56 -3.98
C ASN A 87 -13.08 1.90 -3.41
N ARG A 88 -12.41 1.91 -2.24
CA ARG A 88 -11.81 3.13 -1.65
C ARG A 88 -10.61 3.68 -2.45
N LEU A 89 -9.99 2.86 -3.29
CA LEU A 89 -8.90 3.32 -4.16
C LEU A 89 -9.42 3.94 -5.46
N ILE A 90 -10.61 3.57 -5.89
CA ILE A 90 -11.23 4.06 -7.12
C ILE A 90 -11.97 5.38 -6.88
N ASN A 91 -12.66 5.49 -5.74
CA ASN A 91 -13.42 6.67 -5.31
C ASN A 91 -12.55 7.55 -4.42
#